data_AF-A0A929YHN7-F1
#
_entry.id   AF-A0A929YHN7-F1
#
_cell.length_a   1.000
_cell.length_b   1.000
_cell.length_c   1.000
_cell.angle_alpha   90.00
_cell.angle_beta   90.00
_cell.angle_gamma   90.00
#
_symmetry.space_group_name_H-M   'P 1'
#
loop_
_entity.id
_entity.type
_entity.pdbx_description
1 polymer ?
#
loop_
_entity_poly.entity_id
_entity_poly.type
_entity_poly.pdbx_seq_one_letter_code
_entity_poly.pdbx_strand_id
1 'polypeptide(L)'
;MKSLAVFQMSGIYKDRDLRECFPGMDLCLFDCSDERGTNGFCDEEAKNRLRQQIVRMQAHLESLHTEKQHTEPLRTGDLCTEEPYTGEDSEGSAEEEGRVEVPYGVHLLDNGNYHYLSALMTERIREPYTLVLIDHHPDMQPSAFGCEVLSCGSWVLNALLTQKNLKRVFALGVEETLKEEALLCVREAIGREEYERVRKKISFAYPKPEEVVGGIYLSIDKDVLAKKFVKTNWDQGEMTLPQLEEIVRALCANHRMIGMDLCGAPDETVLQEHPEALKESLLIDAHLIRVLQVSS
;
A
#
# COMPACT_ATOMS: atom_id res chain seq x y z
N MET A 1 -5.09 -9.95 -9.13
CA MET A 1 -4.81 -8.50 -9.11
C MET A 1 -4.30 -8.07 -10.49
N LYS A 2 -5.12 -7.42 -11.34
CA LYS A 2 -4.71 -6.98 -12.69
C LYS A 2 -4.61 -5.45 -12.84
N SER A 3 -5.02 -4.71 -11.82
CA SER A 3 -4.96 -3.25 -11.81
C SER A 3 -3.75 -2.75 -11.03
N LEU A 4 -3.14 -1.70 -11.56
CA LEU A 4 -2.00 -1.01 -11.00
C LEU A 4 -2.32 0.48 -10.91
N ALA A 5 -2.37 1.02 -9.70
CA ALA A 5 -2.37 2.46 -9.49
C ALA A 5 -0.94 2.93 -9.21
N VAL A 6 -0.55 4.04 -9.82
CA VAL A 6 0.74 4.68 -9.58
C VAL A 6 0.46 6.07 -9.01
N PHE A 7 0.87 6.30 -7.78
CA PHE A 7 0.88 7.63 -7.17
C PHE A 7 2.18 8.30 -7.54
N GLN A 8 2.10 9.34 -8.34
CA GLN A 8 3.23 10.20 -8.62
C GLN A 8 3.20 11.38 -7.65
N MET A 9 4.12 11.35 -6.71
CA MET A 9 4.25 12.36 -5.66
C MET A 9 5.49 13.24 -5.92
N SER A 10 6.59 12.65 -6.39
CA SER A 10 7.84 13.37 -6.64
C SER A 10 7.96 13.91 -8.07
N GLY A 11 7.19 13.36 -9.01
CA GLY A 11 7.29 13.70 -10.43
C GLY A 11 8.28 12.85 -11.23
N ILE A 12 8.94 11.85 -10.61
CA ILE A 12 9.96 11.01 -11.26
C ILE A 12 9.43 10.16 -12.44
N TYR A 13 8.11 10.01 -12.59
CA TYR A 13 7.51 9.23 -13.67
C TYR A 13 6.99 10.07 -14.85
N LYS A 14 7.08 11.42 -14.81
CA LYS A 14 6.41 12.35 -15.77
C LYS A 14 6.70 12.07 -17.25
N ASP A 15 7.91 11.63 -17.57
CA ASP A 15 8.36 11.38 -18.95
C ASP A 15 8.55 9.88 -19.28
N ARG A 16 7.86 9.00 -18.55
CA ARG A 16 7.99 7.54 -18.71
C ARG A 16 6.68 6.93 -19.20
N ASP A 17 6.79 6.06 -20.20
CA ASP A 17 5.69 5.16 -20.54
C ASP A 17 5.71 3.95 -19.59
N LEU A 18 5.03 4.09 -18.45
CA LEU A 18 4.93 3.02 -17.47
C LEU A 18 4.24 1.76 -18.01
N ARG A 19 3.47 1.85 -19.10
CA ARG A 19 2.81 0.68 -19.70
C ARG A 19 3.83 -0.30 -20.27
N GLU A 20 4.99 0.18 -20.72
CA GLU A 20 6.08 -0.68 -21.17
C GLU A 20 6.70 -1.47 -20.00
N CYS A 21 6.73 -0.87 -18.80
CA CYS A 21 7.25 -1.51 -17.59
C CYS A 21 6.30 -2.59 -17.04
N PHE A 22 4.99 -2.38 -17.20
CA PHE A 22 3.94 -3.23 -16.62
C PHE A 22 3.00 -3.79 -17.70
N PRO A 23 3.51 -4.62 -18.63
CA PRO A 23 2.70 -5.14 -19.73
C PRO A 23 1.53 -5.99 -19.20
N GLY A 24 0.32 -5.70 -19.69
CA GLY A 24 -0.90 -6.43 -19.32
C GLY A 24 -1.56 -5.99 -18.01
N MET A 25 -1.03 -4.97 -17.33
CA MET A 25 -1.68 -4.31 -16.20
C MET A 25 -2.65 -3.23 -16.66
N ASP A 26 -3.78 -3.13 -15.96
CA ASP A 26 -4.67 -1.97 -16.04
C ASP A 26 -4.08 -0.84 -15.21
N LEU A 27 -3.22 -0.05 -15.86
CA LEU A 27 -2.43 1.00 -15.24
C LEU A 27 -3.17 2.34 -15.22
N CYS A 28 -3.27 2.92 -14.03
CA CYS A 28 -3.76 4.28 -13.81
C CYS A 28 -2.72 5.10 -13.05
N LEU A 29 -2.30 6.22 -13.64
CA LEU A 29 -1.38 7.17 -13.02
C LEU A 29 -2.19 8.30 -12.35
N PHE A 30 -1.91 8.56 -11.08
CA PHE A 30 -2.46 9.65 -10.30
C PHE A 30 -1.35 10.63 -10.00
N ASP A 31 -1.34 11.76 -10.71
CA ASP A 31 -0.37 12.82 -10.48
C ASP A 31 -0.80 13.69 -9.30
N CYS A 32 -0.10 13.52 -8.19
CA CYS A 32 -0.24 14.27 -6.96
C CYS A 32 1.01 15.12 -6.68
N SER A 33 1.87 15.36 -7.68
CA SER A 33 3.16 16.03 -7.48
C SER A 33 3.05 17.52 -7.10
N ASP A 34 1.89 18.12 -7.36
CA ASP A 34 1.59 19.50 -6.97
C ASP A 34 0.85 19.60 -5.60
N GLU A 35 0.56 18.46 -4.94
CA GLU A 35 -0.13 18.44 -3.66
C GLU A 35 0.77 18.98 -2.54
N ARG A 36 0.43 20.17 -2.04
CA ARG A 36 1.17 20.81 -0.94
C ARG A 36 1.02 20.02 0.36
N GLY A 37 2.02 20.13 1.24
CA GLY A 37 1.97 19.52 2.57
C GLY A 37 2.16 18.01 2.57
N THR A 38 2.81 17.46 1.53
CA THR A 38 3.02 16.00 1.34
C THR A 38 4.49 15.57 1.36
N ASN A 39 5.44 16.50 1.28
CA ASN A 39 6.86 16.18 1.14
C ASN A 39 7.48 15.75 2.47
N GLY A 40 7.70 14.44 2.66
CA GLY A 40 8.25 13.83 3.88
C GLY A 40 7.28 13.76 5.06
N PHE A 41 6.23 14.57 5.03
CA PHE A 41 5.16 14.62 6.03
C PHE A 41 3.84 14.92 5.31
N CYS A 42 2.72 14.51 5.91
CA CYS A 42 1.38 14.75 5.42
C CYS A 42 0.55 15.48 6.47
N ASP A 43 0.31 16.78 6.25
CA ASP A 43 -0.56 17.58 7.12
C ASP A 43 -2.05 17.23 6.95
N GLU A 44 -2.91 17.73 7.84
CA GLU A 44 -4.34 17.39 7.82
C GLU A 44 -5.04 17.79 6.51
N GLU A 45 -4.69 18.93 5.92
CA GLU A 45 -5.30 19.36 4.66
C GLU A 45 -4.85 18.48 3.50
N ALA A 46 -3.56 18.10 3.46
CA ALA A 46 -2.98 17.20 2.48
C ALA A 46 -3.59 15.80 2.59
N LYS A 47 -3.76 15.27 3.80
CA LYS A 47 -4.47 13.98 4.02
C LYS A 47 -5.87 14.01 3.43
N ASN A 48 -6.61 15.09 3.64
CA ASN A 48 -7.97 15.21 3.11
C ASN A 48 -8.02 15.26 1.58
N ARG A 49 -7.08 15.96 0.94
CA ARG A 49 -6.95 15.95 -0.53
C ARG A 49 -6.56 14.57 -1.05
N LEU A 50 -5.57 13.93 -0.44
CA LEU A 50 -5.12 12.59 -0.84
C LEU A 50 -6.21 11.53 -0.65
N ARG A 51 -7.00 11.59 0.43
CA ARG A 51 -8.19 10.74 0.61
C ARG A 51 -9.16 10.87 -0.55
N GLN A 52 -9.43 12.08 -1.03
CA GLN A 52 -10.29 12.30 -2.20
C GLN A 52 -9.67 11.72 -3.48
N GLN A 53 -8.35 11.82 -3.66
CA GLN A 53 -7.67 11.19 -4.79
C GLN A 53 -7.76 9.66 -4.73
N ILE A 54 -7.60 9.05 -3.55
CA ILE A 54 -7.76 7.60 -3.33
C ILE A 54 -9.18 7.14 -3.66
N VAL A 55 -10.21 7.89 -3.25
CA VAL A 55 -11.62 7.59 -3.61
C VAL A 55 -11.82 7.61 -5.12
N ARG A 56 -11.33 8.66 -5.80
CA ARG A 56 -11.42 8.78 -7.26
C ARG A 56 -10.69 7.64 -7.96
N MET A 57 -9.52 7.26 -7.46
CA MET A 57 -8.77 6.12 -7.95
C MET A 57 -9.58 4.83 -7.85
N GLN A 58 -10.12 4.52 -6.67
CA GLN A 58 -10.86 3.27 -6.47
C GLN A 58 -12.07 3.19 -7.40
N ALA A 59 -12.85 4.27 -7.52
CA ALA A 59 -13.98 4.33 -8.44
C ALA A 59 -13.56 4.10 -9.91
N HIS A 60 -12.42 4.66 -10.32
CA HIS A 60 -11.91 4.48 -11.68
C HIS A 60 -11.40 3.05 -11.94
N LEU A 61 -10.68 2.46 -11.00
CA LEU A 61 -10.21 1.07 -11.13
C LEU A 61 -11.38 0.08 -11.17
N GLU A 62 -12.42 0.32 -10.37
CA GLU A 62 -13.65 -0.47 -10.39
C GLU A 62 -14.37 -0.36 -11.74
N SER A 63 -14.46 0.85 -12.33
CA SER A 63 -15.12 1.03 -13.62
C SER A 63 -14.41 0.27 -14.74
N LEU A 64 -13.08 0.29 -14.77
CA LEU A 64 -12.27 -0.49 -15.72
C LEU A 64 -12.51 -1.99 -15.58
N HIS A 65 -12.73 -2.48 -14.36
CA HIS A 65 -13.05 -3.88 -14.13
C HIS A 65 -14.43 -4.25 -14.69
N THR A 66 -15.44 -3.41 -14.46
CA THR A 66 -16.82 -3.65 -14.92
C THR A 66 -16.93 -3.59 -16.45
N GLU A 67 -16.29 -2.62 -17.11
CA GLU A 67 -16.30 -2.52 -18.59
C GLU A 67 -15.69 -3.76 -19.27
N LYS A 68 -14.66 -4.35 -18.67
CA LYS A 68 -14.06 -5.60 -19.17
C LYS A 68 -14.95 -6.82 -19.01
N GLN A 69 -15.75 -6.89 -17.95
CA GLN A 69 -16.73 -7.98 -17.79
C GLN A 69 -17.86 -7.91 -18.82
N HIS A 70 -18.24 -6.71 -19.27
CA HIS A 70 -19.27 -6.53 -20.30
C HIS A 70 -18.77 -6.72 -21.73
N THR A 71 -17.46 -6.74 -21.96
CA THR A 71 -16.86 -6.92 -23.30
C THR A 71 -16.40 -8.35 -23.59
N GLU A 72 -16.44 -9.26 -22.61
CA GLU A 72 -16.36 -10.69 -22.91
C GLU A 72 -17.67 -11.18 -23.53
N PRO A 73 -17.64 -11.88 -24.67
CA PRO A 73 -18.86 -12.33 -25.33
C PRO A 73 -19.63 -13.28 -24.41
N LEU A 74 -20.88 -12.92 -24.09
CA LEU A 74 -21.83 -13.83 -23.46
C LEU A 74 -21.77 -15.17 -24.22
N ARG A 75 -21.42 -16.25 -23.52
CA ARG A 75 -21.68 -17.60 -24.03
C ARG A 75 -23.19 -17.69 -24.26
N THR A 76 -23.57 -17.78 -25.52
CA THR A 76 -24.96 -17.95 -25.95
C THR A 76 -25.53 -19.21 -25.31
N GLY A 77 -26.45 -19.01 -24.37
CA GLY A 77 -27.15 -20.09 -23.68
C GLY A 77 -27.86 -19.58 -22.44
N ASP A 78 -28.80 -18.64 -22.61
CA ASP A 78 -30.18 -18.80 -22.14
C ASP A 78 -30.98 -17.51 -22.39
N LEU A 79 -31.96 -17.66 -23.28
CA LEU A 79 -33.03 -16.70 -23.54
C LEU A 79 -34.02 -16.77 -22.37
N CYS A 80 -34.18 -15.69 -21.62
CA CYS A 80 -35.39 -15.45 -20.83
C CYS A 80 -35.83 -13.98 -20.99
N THR A 81 -36.86 -13.85 -21.80
CA THR A 81 -37.85 -12.78 -22.03
C THR A 81 -37.88 -11.62 -21.03
N GLU A 82 -37.83 -10.40 -21.58
CA GLU A 82 -38.24 -9.16 -20.91
C GLU A 82 -39.76 -9.06 -20.73
N GLU A 83 -40.20 -8.42 -19.65
CA GLU A 83 -41.38 -7.54 -19.69
C GLU A 83 -41.14 -6.26 -18.85
N PRO A 84 -41.77 -5.12 -19.21
CA PRO A 84 -41.48 -3.81 -18.61
C PRO A 84 -42.64 -3.28 -17.73
N TYR A 85 -42.36 -2.64 -16.59
CA TYR A 85 -43.22 -1.54 -16.09
C TYR A 85 -42.58 -0.65 -15.01
N THR A 86 -43.16 0.55 -14.94
CA THR A 86 -42.84 1.85 -14.35
C THR A 86 -42.64 1.99 -12.83
N GLY A 87 -41.93 3.06 -12.44
CA GLY A 87 -42.54 4.09 -11.57
C GLY A 87 -41.84 4.40 -10.23
N GLU A 88 -41.65 5.70 -10.04
CA GLU A 88 -41.61 6.48 -8.79
C GLU A 88 -40.26 6.84 -8.14
N ASP A 89 -40.10 8.15 -8.05
CA ASP A 89 -39.10 8.90 -7.30
C ASP A 89 -39.09 8.48 -5.82
N SER A 90 -37.91 8.13 -5.32
CA SER A 90 -37.61 8.23 -3.90
C SER A 90 -36.29 8.98 -3.74
N GLU A 91 -36.38 10.12 -3.04
CA GLU A 91 -35.26 10.95 -2.63
C GLU A 91 -34.25 10.07 -1.87
N GLY A 92 -33.07 9.93 -2.45
CA GLY A 92 -32.01 9.07 -1.94
C GLY A 92 -31.52 9.51 -0.56
N SER A 93 -31.89 8.75 0.46
CA SER A 93 -31.04 8.58 1.63
C SER A 93 -29.79 7.83 1.17
N ALA A 94 -28.64 8.51 1.17
CA ALA A 94 -27.33 7.92 0.91
C ALA A 94 -26.94 6.96 2.04
N GLU A 95 -27.54 5.78 2.04
CA GLU A 95 -27.04 4.62 2.75
C GLU A 95 -26.02 3.95 1.81
N GLU A 96 -24.73 4.29 1.95
CA GLU A 96 -23.61 3.54 1.37
C GLU A 96 -23.48 2.18 2.08
N GLU A 97 -24.47 1.32 1.92
CA GLU A 97 -24.42 -0.07 2.34
C GLU A 97 -23.90 -0.94 1.20
N GLY A 98 -22.77 -1.62 1.43
CA GLY A 98 -22.60 -2.96 0.86
C GLY A 98 -21.52 -3.22 -0.22
N ARG A 99 -20.40 -2.49 -0.26
CA ARG A 99 -19.19 -3.01 -0.94
C ARG A 99 -17.97 -3.02 -0.02
N VAL A 100 -17.26 -4.13 -0.05
CA VAL A 100 -15.98 -4.32 0.65
C VAL A 100 -14.97 -3.33 0.05
N GLU A 101 -14.70 -2.21 0.73
CA GLU A 101 -13.66 -1.24 0.34
C GLU A 101 -12.26 -1.73 0.75
N VAL A 102 -11.82 -2.87 0.23
CA VAL A 102 -10.37 -3.18 0.24
C VAL A 102 -9.72 -2.42 -0.91
N PRO A 103 -8.54 -1.80 -0.73
CA PRO A 103 -7.84 -1.13 -1.82
C PRO A 103 -7.66 -2.07 -3.03
N TYR A 104 -8.26 -1.71 -4.15
CA TYR A 104 -8.31 -2.58 -5.34
C TYR A 104 -7.02 -2.50 -6.14
N GLY A 105 -6.38 -3.65 -6.37
CA GLY A 105 -5.16 -3.74 -7.16
C GLY A 105 -3.88 -3.52 -6.36
N VAL A 106 -2.78 -3.25 -7.08
CA VAL A 106 -1.47 -2.92 -6.50
C VAL A 106 -1.25 -1.42 -6.61
N HIS A 107 -0.65 -0.81 -5.59
CA HIS A 107 -0.36 0.64 -5.57
C HIS A 107 1.15 0.87 -5.55
N LEU A 108 1.69 1.65 -6.48
CA LEU A 108 3.05 2.20 -6.35
C LEU A 108 2.95 3.57 -5.67
N LEU A 109 3.69 3.76 -4.58
CA LEU A 109 3.57 4.92 -3.70
C LEU A 109 4.67 5.98 -3.88
N ASP A 110 5.51 5.85 -4.93
CA ASP A 110 6.67 6.69 -5.18
C ASP A 110 7.85 6.36 -4.23
N ASN A 111 8.69 7.34 -3.88
CA ASN A 111 9.84 7.17 -3.00
C ASN A 111 9.46 7.04 -1.51
N GLY A 112 10.43 6.64 -0.67
CA GLY A 112 10.19 6.29 0.73
C GLY A 112 9.61 7.43 1.59
N ASN A 113 9.72 8.69 1.17
CA ASN A 113 9.11 9.82 1.90
C ASN A 113 7.58 9.76 1.91
N TYR A 114 6.98 9.02 0.98
CA TYR A 114 5.54 8.94 0.77
C TYR A 114 4.91 7.65 1.29
N HIS A 115 5.67 6.82 2.01
CA HIS A 115 5.18 5.53 2.52
C HIS A 115 3.96 5.66 3.44
N TYR A 116 3.77 6.83 4.04
CA TYR A 116 2.56 7.14 4.81
C TYR A 116 1.25 7.02 4.01
N LEU A 117 1.30 7.03 2.66
CA LEU A 117 0.14 6.75 1.83
C LEU A 117 -0.47 5.38 2.15
N SER A 118 0.31 4.40 2.60
CA SER A 118 -0.18 3.10 3.07
C SER A 118 -1.18 3.25 4.22
N ALA A 119 -1.01 4.21 5.14
CA ALA A 119 -1.99 4.46 6.19
C ALA A 119 -3.33 4.97 5.61
N LEU A 120 -3.28 5.85 4.62
CA LEU A 120 -4.48 6.38 3.94
C LEU A 120 -5.17 5.33 3.05
N MET A 121 -4.42 4.39 2.48
CA MET A 121 -4.98 3.24 1.76
C MET A 121 -5.71 2.31 2.73
N THR A 122 -5.03 1.94 3.82
CA THR A 122 -5.48 0.90 4.75
C THR A 122 -6.58 1.34 5.69
N GLU A 123 -6.70 2.65 6.00
CA GLU A 123 -7.81 3.16 6.83
C GLU A 123 -9.19 2.89 6.21
N ARG A 124 -9.24 2.67 4.88
CA ARG A 124 -10.47 2.34 4.14
C ARG A 124 -10.90 0.88 4.32
N ILE A 125 -10.02 -0.01 4.80
CA ILE A 125 -10.32 -1.43 4.96
C ILE A 125 -11.40 -1.60 6.05
N ARG A 126 -12.61 -1.97 5.63
CA ARG A 126 -13.80 -2.09 6.50
C ARG A 126 -13.88 -3.40 7.28
N GLU A 127 -13.03 -4.39 6.98
CA GLU A 127 -12.96 -5.69 7.66
C GLU A 127 -11.71 -5.85 8.53
N PRO A 128 -11.71 -6.71 9.58
CA PRO A 128 -10.49 -7.03 10.31
C PRO A 128 -9.38 -7.51 9.38
N TYR A 129 -8.17 -6.98 9.54
CA TYR A 129 -7.05 -7.33 8.69
C TYR A 129 -5.71 -7.38 9.43
N THR A 130 -4.73 -7.99 8.78
CA THR A 130 -3.34 -8.07 9.18
C THR A 130 -2.48 -7.27 8.21
N LEU A 131 -1.64 -6.38 8.73
CA LEU A 131 -0.59 -5.73 7.95
C LEU A 131 0.67 -6.60 7.99
N VAL A 132 1.22 -6.90 6.81
CA VAL A 132 2.62 -7.34 6.70
C VAL A 132 3.40 -6.20 6.08
N LEU A 133 4.36 -5.68 6.83
CA LEU A 133 5.33 -4.69 6.39
C LEU A 133 6.64 -5.42 6.09
N ILE A 134 7.20 -5.21 4.90
CA ILE A 134 8.56 -5.66 4.57
C ILE A 134 9.39 -4.42 4.27
N ASP A 135 10.32 -4.09 5.18
CA ASP A 135 10.92 -2.77 5.27
C ASP A 135 12.22 -2.84 6.07
N HIS A 136 13.20 -1.98 5.79
CA HIS A 136 14.36 -1.80 6.64
C HIS A 136 14.02 -1.07 7.95
N HIS A 137 13.07 -0.15 7.87
CA HIS A 137 12.58 0.69 8.95
C HIS A 137 11.31 0.11 9.59
N PRO A 138 11.09 0.34 10.88
CA PRO A 138 9.86 -0.11 11.53
C PRO A 138 8.64 0.77 11.24
N ASP A 139 8.85 2.02 10.80
CA ASP A 139 7.80 3.04 10.58
C ASP A 139 6.84 3.28 11.75
N MET A 140 7.34 3.01 12.96
CA MET A 140 6.62 3.11 14.22
C MET A 140 7.06 4.28 15.09
N GLN A 141 7.97 5.14 14.64
CA GLN A 141 8.41 6.28 15.44
C GLN A 141 7.22 7.22 15.74
N PRO A 142 7.13 7.79 16.94
CA PRO A 142 6.18 8.87 17.20
C PRO A 142 6.41 10.04 16.25
N SER A 143 5.34 10.64 15.73
CA SER A 143 5.45 11.82 14.88
C SER A 143 6.06 13.00 15.63
N ALA A 144 7.08 13.62 15.04
CA ALA A 144 7.74 14.80 15.60
C ALA A 144 6.82 16.04 15.70
N PHE A 145 5.71 16.04 14.95
CA PHE A 145 4.76 17.16 14.86
C PHE A 145 3.40 16.82 15.49
N GLY A 146 3.35 15.78 16.32
CA GLY A 146 2.12 15.29 16.93
C GLY A 146 1.35 14.29 16.05
N CYS A 147 0.40 13.58 16.65
CA CYS A 147 -0.30 12.44 16.05
C CYS A 147 -1.12 12.78 14.78
N GLU A 148 -1.38 14.07 14.54
CA GLU A 148 -2.16 14.56 13.40
C GLU A 148 -1.34 14.59 12.11
N VAL A 149 -0.02 14.73 12.18
CA VAL A 149 0.84 14.74 10.99
C VAL A 149 1.38 13.34 10.75
N LEU A 150 1.09 12.78 9.58
CA LEU A 150 1.69 11.51 9.15
C LEU A 150 3.09 11.75 8.57
N SER A 151 3.95 10.76 8.72
CA SER A 151 5.26 10.68 8.05
C SER A 151 5.54 9.23 7.70
N CYS A 152 6.50 8.97 6.81
CA CYS A 152 7.00 7.61 6.58
C CYS A 152 7.39 6.94 7.91
N GLY A 153 8.24 7.58 8.72
CA GLY A 153 8.68 7.00 9.99
C GLY A 153 7.59 6.76 11.05
N SER A 154 6.34 7.23 10.88
CA SER A 154 5.29 7.15 11.93
C SER A 154 3.98 6.49 11.52
N TRP A 155 3.80 6.14 10.24
CA TRP A 155 2.49 5.76 9.73
C TRP A 155 1.98 4.44 10.31
N VAL A 156 2.86 3.50 10.64
CA VAL A 156 2.47 2.20 11.22
C VAL A 156 1.97 2.40 12.65
N LEU A 157 2.66 3.22 13.44
CA LEU A 157 2.18 3.57 14.78
C LEU A 157 0.83 4.30 14.70
N ASN A 158 0.71 5.26 13.77
CA ASN A 158 -0.57 5.96 13.57
C ASN A 158 -1.69 4.97 13.23
N ALA A 159 -1.46 4.04 12.30
CA ALA A 159 -2.44 3.02 11.93
C ALA A 159 -2.80 2.11 13.12
N LEU A 160 -1.82 1.67 13.91
CA LEU A 160 -2.03 0.84 15.11
C LEU A 160 -2.91 1.51 16.17
N LEU A 161 -2.81 2.83 16.30
CA LEU A 161 -3.56 3.65 17.25
C LEU A 161 -4.96 4.03 16.74
N THR A 162 -5.09 4.35 15.44
CA THR A 162 -6.32 4.96 14.90
C THR A 162 -7.23 3.97 14.16
N GLN A 163 -6.67 2.93 13.54
CA GLN A 163 -7.44 2.03 12.69
C GLN A 163 -8.00 0.84 13.47
N LYS A 164 -9.31 0.86 13.73
CA LYS A 164 -10.01 -0.20 14.49
C LYS A 164 -9.88 -1.59 13.88
N ASN A 165 -9.70 -1.68 12.56
CA ASN A 165 -9.69 -2.91 11.80
C ASN A 165 -8.29 -3.54 11.69
N LEU A 166 -7.22 -2.78 11.98
CA LEU A 166 -5.87 -3.32 12.07
C LEU A 166 -5.70 -4.16 13.34
N LYS A 167 -5.62 -5.48 13.16
CA LYS A 167 -5.56 -6.44 14.28
C LYS A 167 -4.14 -6.89 14.59
N ARG A 168 -3.30 -7.00 13.56
CA ARG A 168 -1.93 -7.54 13.64
C ARG A 168 -1.01 -6.79 12.69
N VAL A 169 0.24 -6.60 13.11
CA VAL A 169 1.33 -6.10 12.27
C VAL A 169 2.48 -7.09 12.36
N PHE A 170 2.96 -7.56 11.21
CA PHE A 170 4.20 -8.32 11.09
C PHE A 170 5.20 -7.50 10.29
N ALA A 171 6.30 -7.07 10.92
CA ALA A 171 7.33 -6.25 10.29
C ALA A 171 8.58 -7.10 10.03
N LEU A 172 8.93 -7.30 8.76
CA LEU A 172 9.97 -8.22 8.30
C LEU A 172 11.11 -7.43 7.66
N GLY A 173 12.36 -7.80 7.94
CA GLY A 173 13.54 -7.12 7.39
C GLY A 173 14.02 -5.91 8.18
N VAL A 174 13.28 -5.54 9.24
CA VAL A 174 13.58 -4.40 10.10
C VAL A 174 14.93 -4.57 10.79
N GLU A 175 15.74 -3.52 10.77
CA GLU A 175 17.03 -3.48 11.47
C GLU A 175 16.85 -3.52 12.99
N GLU A 176 17.75 -4.23 13.69
CA GLU A 176 17.59 -4.53 15.12
C GLU A 176 17.67 -3.27 15.99
N THR A 177 18.62 -2.36 15.71
CA THR A 177 18.78 -1.10 16.45
C THR A 177 17.62 -0.14 16.18
N LEU A 178 17.21 0.06 14.92
CA LEU A 178 16.02 0.85 14.57
C LEU A 178 14.75 0.33 15.26
N LYS A 179 14.59 -0.99 15.33
CA LYS A 179 13.48 -1.63 16.05
C LYS A 179 13.51 -1.32 17.55
N GLU A 180 14.65 -1.51 18.20
CA GLU A 180 14.79 -1.26 19.65
C GLU A 180 14.52 0.21 20.00
N GLU A 181 15.09 1.13 19.21
CA GLU A 181 14.88 2.58 19.36
C GLU A 181 13.42 2.96 19.17
N ALA A 182 12.79 2.50 18.07
CA ALA A 182 11.38 2.80 17.81
C ALA A 182 10.49 2.31 18.96
N LEU A 183 10.63 1.06 19.40
CA LEU A 183 9.80 0.52 20.48
C LEU A 183 9.98 1.27 21.81
N LEU A 184 11.19 1.75 22.11
CA LEU A 184 11.44 2.60 23.26
C LEU A 184 10.72 3.94 23.13
N CYS A 185 10.89 4.64 22.00
CA CYS A 185 10.23 5.92 21.73
C CYS A 185 8.71 5.80 21.76
N VAL A 186 8.14 4.73 21.19
CA VAL A 186 6.69 4.46 21.25
C VAL A 186 6.24 4.36 22.71
N ARG A 187 6.93 3.57 23.53
CA ARG A 187 6.58 3.38 24.94
C ARG A 187 6.60 4.68 25.73
N GLU A 188 7.55 5.56 25.44
CA GLU A 188 7.66 6.88 26.07
C GLU A 188 6.53 7.82 25.64
N ALA A 189 6.20 7.83 24.34
CA ALA A 189 5.22 8.74 23.76
C ALA A 189 3.77 8.43 24.19
N ILE A 190 3.36 7.16 24.22
CA ILE A 190 1.96 6.76 24.48
C ILE A 190 1.75 6.21 25.90
N GLY A 191 2.83 6.08 26.67
CA GLY A 191 2.79 5.54 28.01
C GLY A 191 2.63 4.01 28.07
N ARG A 192 2.94 3.44 29.25
CA ARG A 192 3.06 1.99 29.44
C ARG A 192 1.79 1.21 29.09
N GLU A 193 0.63 1.65 29.55
CA GLU A 193 -0.61 0.89 29.38
C GLU A 193 -1.00 0.75 27.91
N GLU A 194 -0.96 1.86 27.16
CA GLU A 194 -1.25 1.86 25.73
C GLU A 194 -0.19 1.13 24.92
N TYR A 195 1.10 1.29 25.29
CA TYR A 195 2.19 0.53 24.71
C TYR A 195 1.96 -0.98 24.81
N GLU A 196 1.55 -1.50 25.97
CA GLU A 196 1.28 -2.94 26.10
C GLU A 196 0.11 -3.41 25.22
N ARG A 197 -0.87 -2.55 24.91
CA ARG A 197 -1.95 -2.88 23.96
C ARG A 197 -1.43 -2.92 22.52
N VAL A 198 -0.64 -1.91 22.13
CA VAL A 198 -0.06 -1.80 20.78
C VAL A 198 0.97 -2.90 20.54
N ARG A 199 1.90 -3.10 21.47
CA ARG A 199 2.99 -4.07 21.40
C ARG A 199 2.50 -5.51 21.23
N LYS A 200 1.34 -5.85 21.80
CA LYS A 200 0.70 -7.16 21.61
C LYS A 200 0.28 -7.43 20.18
N LYS A 201 0.03 -6.40 19.35
CA LYS A 201 -0.35 -6.55 17.94
C LYS A 201 0.86 -6.76 17.02
N ILE A 202 2.06 -6.42 17.46
CA ILE A 202 3.28 -6.37 16.64
C ILE A 202 4.10 -7.67 16.80
N SER A 203 4.58 -8.20 15.68
CA SER A 203 5.58 -9.26 15.59
C SER A 203 6.65 -8.88 14.56
N PHE A 204 7.88 -9.35 14.79
CA PHE A 204 9.00 -9.21 13.84
C PHE A 204 9.43 -10.56 13.24
N ALA A 205 8.60 -11.59 13.43
CA ALA A 205 8.79 -12.90 12.83
C ALA A 205 7.81 -13.10 11.68
N TYR A 206 8.07 -14.07 10.80
CA TYR A 206 7.14 -14.45 9.74
C TYR A 206 5.76 -14.85 10.32
N PRO A 207 4.63 -14.38 9.74
CA PRO A 207 3.30 -14.70 10.25
C PRO A 207 2.95 -16.18 10.08
N LYS A 208 2.59 -16.86 11.16
CA LYS A 208 1.98 -18.20 11.07
C LYS A 208 0.50 -18.09 10.69
N PRO A 209 -0.08 -19.09 10.01
CA PRO A 209 -1.48 -19.08 9.60
C PRO A 209 -2.46 -18.77 10.74
N GLU A 210 -2.24 -19.30 11.94
CA GLU A 210 -3.09 -19.09 13.11
C GLU A 210 -2.99 -17.69 13.74
N GLU A 211 -1.93 -16.93 13.43
CA GLU A 211 -1.73 -15.59 13.94
C GLU A 211 -2.29 -14.50 13.02
N VAL A 212 -2.59 -14.86 11.76
CA VAL A 212 -3.18 -13.94 10.77
C VAL A 212 -4.66 -13.77 11.06
N VAL A 213 -5.08 -12.53 11.24
CA VAL A 213 -6.48 -12.16 11.42
C VAL A 213 -6.99 -11.50 10.15
N GLY A 214 -8.03 -12.08 9.56
CA GLY A 214 -8.63 -11.61 8.31
C GLY A 214 -7.74 -11.87 7.10
N GLY A 215 -7.61 -10.88 6.22
CA GLY A 215 -6.68 -10.92 5.08
C GLY A 215 -5.40 -10.14 5.35
N ILE A 216 -4.37 -10.37 4.52
CA ILE A 216 -3.11 -9.64 4.54
C ILE A 216 -3.16 -8.47 3.58
N TYR A 217 -2.96 -7.27 4.12
CA TYR A 217 -2.49 -6.14 3.33
C TYR A 217 -0.96 -6.13 3.41
N LEU A 218 -0.30 -6.18 2.25
CA LEU A 218 1.16 -6.24 2.16
C LEU A 218 1.72 -4.89 1.73
N SER A 219 2.57 -4.31 2.55
CA SER A 219 3.30 -3.10 2.21
C SER A 219 4.79 -3.41 2.15
N ILE A 220 5.45 -3.06 1.04
CA ILE A 220 6.88 -3.30 0.86
C ILE A 220 7.56 -1.96 0.57
N ASP A 221 8.48 -1.54 1.44
CA ASP A 221 9.49 -0.56 1.06
C ASP A 221 10.69 -1.30 0.46
N LYS A 222 11.13 -0.83 -0.72
CA LYS A 222 12.29 -1.40 -1.42
C LYS A 222 13.61 -1.14 -0.69
N ASP A 223 13.65 -0.25 0.30
CA ASP A 223 14.85 -0.01 1.10
C ASP A 223 15.30 -1.24 1.93
N VAL A 224 14.40 -2.22 2.14
CA VAL A 224 14.75 -3.51 2.76
C VAL A 224 15.82 -4.26 1.97
N LEU A 225 15.90 -4.01 0.66
CA LEU A 225 16.84 -4.65 -0.26
C LEU A 225 18.24 -4.03 -0.16
N ALA A 226 19.26 -4.84 -0.39
CA ALA A 226 20.63 -4.37 -0.53
C ALA A 226 20.79 -3.38 -1.70
N LYS A 227 21.64 -2.35 -1.51
CA LYS A 227 21.95 -1.27 -2.50
C LYS A 227 22.36 -1.73 -3.90
N LYS A 228 22.83 -2.98 -4.00
CA LYS A 228 23.20 -3.62 -5.29
C LYS A 228 21.99 -3.96 -6.17
N PHE A 229 20.79 -4.06 -5.61
CA PHE A 229 19.56 -4.37 -6.35
C PHE A 229 18.80 -3.10 -6.73
N VAL A 230 18.68 -2.17 -5.78
CA VAL A 230 17.96 -0.90 -5.93
C VAL A 230 18.62 0.15 -5.06
N LYS A 231 18.53 1.40 -5.49
CA LYS A 231 18.95 2.57 -4.70
C LYS A 231 17.71 3.39 -4.37
N THR A 232 17.47 3.58 -3.08
CA THR A 232 16.37 4.36 -2.52
C THR A 232 16.93 5.63 -1.85
N ASN A 233 16.03 6.50 -1.38
CA ASN A 233 16.38 7.76 -0.73
C ASN A 233 16.53 7.65 0.81
N TRP A 234 16.50 6.44 1.35
CA TRP A 234 16.71 6.13 2.77
C TRP A 234 17.90 5.19 2.96
N ASP A 235 18.35 4.99 4.20
CA ASP A 235 19.28 3.89 4.47
C ASP A 235 18.62 2.54 4.15
N GLN A 236 19.44 1.57 3.79
CA GLN A 236 18.97 0.33 3.19
C GLN A 236 19.44 -0.88 3.97
N GLY A 237 18.58 -1.89 4.00
CA GLY A 237 18.89 -3.22 4.50
C GLY A 237 19.78 -4.01 3.55
N GLU A 238 19.89 -5.30 3.86
CA GLU A 238 20.78 -6.23 3.15
C GLU A 238 20.00 -7.40 2.52
N MET A 239 18.67 -7.34 2.51
CA MET A 239 17.85 -8.41 1.93
C MET A 239 18.13 -8.55 0.44
N THR A 240 18.22 -9.79 -0.03
CA THR A 240 18.37 -10.05 -1.46
C THR A 240 17.02 -10.15 -2.14
N LEU A 241 16.95 -9.78 -3.43
CA LEU A 241 15.71 -9.92 -4.20
C LEU A 241 15.14 -11.36 -4.18
N PRO A 242 15.94 -12.44 -4.26
CA PRO A 242 15.43 -13.80 -4.09
C PRO A 242 14.81 -14.08 -2.71
N GLN A 243 15.38 -13.55 -1.62
CA GLN A 243 14.80 -13.69 -0.28
C GLN A 243 13.46 -12.96 -0.16
N LEU A 244 13.38 -11.74 -0.70
CA LEU A 244 12.12 -10.99 -0.74
C LEU A 244 11.06 -11.76 -1.55
N GLU A 245 11.43 -12.28 -2.72
CA GLU A 245 10.54 -13.10 -3.54
C GLU A 245 10.04 -14.34 -2.79
N GLU A 246 10.91 -15.06 -2.08
CA GLU A 246 10.54 -16.23 -1.29
C GLU A 246 9.51 -15.88 -0.21
N ILE A 247 9.72 -14.76 0.50
CA ILE A 247 8.77 -14.25 1.50
C ILE A 247 7.42 -13.94 0.86
N VAL A 248 7.40 -13.18 -0.24
CA VAL A 248 6.16 -12.79 -0.94
C VAL A 248 5.42 -14.02 -1.47
N ARG A 249 6.11 -14.98 -2.07
CA ARG A 249 5.52 -16.25 -2.53
C ARG A 249 4.91 -17.04 -1.38
N ALA A 250 5.64 -17.17 -0.28
CA ALA A 250 5.14 -17.86 0.90
C ALA A 250 3.91 -17.18 1.48
N LEU A 251 3.89 -15.84 1.54
CA LEU A 251 2.73 -15.10 2.03
C LEU A 251 1.49 -15.34 1.16
N CYS A 252 1.64 -15.25 -0.17
CA CYS A 252 0.54 -15.49 -1.11
C CYS A 252 0.04 -16.93 -1.06
N ALA A 253 0.93 -17.90 -0.92
CA ALA A 253 0.57 -19.32 -0.89
C ALA A 253 -0.18 -19.74 0.38
N ASN A 254 0.08 -19.06 1.51
CA ASN A 254 -0.44 -19.46 2.81
C ASN A 254 -1.57 -18.56 3.34
N HIS A 255 -1.79 -17.39 2.74
CA HIS A 255 -2.73 -16.39 3.27
C HIS A 255 -3.53 -15.70 2.16
N ARG A 256 -4.73 -15.23 2.52
CA ARG A 256 -5.55 -14.40 1.62
C ARG A 256 -4.98 -12.98 1.56
N MET A 257 -4.46 -12.59 0.41
CA MET A 257 -4.05 -11.21 0.12
C MET A 257 -5.27 -10.34 -0.18
N ILE A 258 -5.37 -9.18 0.46
CA ILE A 258 -6.49 -8.23 0.26
C ILE A 258 -6.08 -6.94 -0.44
N GLY A 259 -4.79 -6.64 -0.47
CA GLY A 259 -4.25 -5.45 -1.11
C GLY A 259 -2.74 -5.43 -0.96
N MET A 260 -2.11 -4.61 -1.79
CA MET A 260 -0.68 -4.42 -1.71
C MET A 260 -0.26 -3.03 -2.18
N ASP A 261 0.82 -2.54 -1.58
CA ASP A 261 1.57 -1.41 -2.09
C ASP A 261 3.09 -1.65 -2.11
N LEU A 262 3.76 -0.86 -2.96
CA LEU A 262 5.20 -0.83 -3.15
C LEU A 262 5.69 0.62 -3.01
N CYS A 263 6.67 0.83 -2.16
CA CYS A 263 7.31 2.12 -1.88
C CYS A 263 8.83 2.03 -2.11
N GLY A 264 9.55 3.14 -1.96
CA GLY A 264 11.01 3.17 -2.07
C GLY A 264 11.54 3.31 -3.50
N ALA A 265 10.83 4.04 -4.38
CA ALA A 265 11.45 4.55 -5.62
C ALA A 265 12.62 5.51 -5.31
N PRO A 266 13.57 5.72 -6.24
CA PRO A 266 14.61 6.75 -6.04
C PRO A 266 14.01 8.16 -6.08
N ASP A 267 14.55 9.07 -5.28
CA ASP A 267 14.25 10.49 -5.37
C ASP A 267 15.13 11.20 -6.41
N GLU A 268 14.94 12.51 -6.59
CA GLU A 268 15.75 13.30 -7.52
C GLU A 268 17.25 13.27 -7.16
N THR A 269 17.59 13.26 -5.87
CA THR A 269 18.98 13.21 -5.40
C THR A 269 19.67 11.92 -5.86
N VAL A 270 19.02 10.77 -5.63
CA VAL A 270 19.52 9.47 -6.08
C VAL A 270 19.63 9.42 -7.60
N LEU A 271 18.67 10.00 -8.34
CA LEU A 271 18.71 10.01 -9.81
C LEU A 271 19.83 10.89 -10.39
N GLN A 272 20.21 11.96 -9.69
CA GLN A 272 21.37 12.78 -10.08
C GLN A 272 22.68 11.99 -9.99
N GLU A 273 22.84 11.15 -8.97
CA GLU A 273 24.03 10.32 -8.77
C GLU A 273 23.97 9.01 -9.59
N HIS A 274 22.77 8.47 -9.77
CA HIS A 274 22.51 7.17 -10.37
C HIS A 274 21.31 7.23 -11.33
N PRO A 275 21.50 7.72 -12.57
CA PRO A 275 20.40 7.91 -13.53
C PRO A 275 19.60 6.64 -13.89
N GLU A 276 20.21 5.46 -13.75
CA GLU A 276 19.56 4.16 -14.01
C GLU A 276 18.69 3.67 -12.85
N ALA A 277 18.76 4.30 -11.66
CA ALA A 277 18.10 3.80 -10.45
C ALA A 277 16.58 3.67 -10.62
N LEU A 278 15.93 4.57 -11.37
CA LEU A 278 14.48 4.46 -11.62
C LEU A 278 14.15 3.20 -12.43
N LYS A 279 14.97 2.89 -13.43
CA LYS A 279 14.79 1.69 -14.25
C LYS A 279 15.01 0.42 -13.43
N GLU A 280 16.05 0.40 -12.59
CA GLU A 280 16.32 -0.70 -11.63
C GLU A 280 15.11 -0.90 -10.70
N SER A 281 14.59 0.20 -10.16
CA SER A 281 13.44 0.21 -9.25
C SER A 281 12.16 -0.33 -9.91
N LEU A 282 11.83 0.15 -11.12
CA LEU A 282 10.65 -0.31 -11.88
C LEU A 282 10.75 -1.79 -12.30
N LEU A 283 11.96 -2.29 -12.57
CA LEU A 283 12.17 -3.72 -12.86
C LEU A 283 11.85 -4.59 -11.64
N ILE A 284 12.20 -4.13 -10.44
CA ILE A 284 11.85 -4.80 -9.18
C ILE A 284 10.34 -4.73 -8.95
N ASP A 285 9.71 -3.58 -9.15
CA ASP A 285 8.24 -3.44 -9.02
C ASP A 285 7.53 -4.44 -9.95
N ALA A 286 7.93 -4.47 -11.22
CA ALA A 286 7.35 -5.38 -12.20
C ALA A 286 7.59 -6.85 -11.85
N HIS A 287 8.75 -7.16 -11.26
CA HIS A 287 9.07 -8.51 -10.78
C HIS A 287 8.16 -8.93 -9.62
N LEU A 288 8.06 -8.11 -8.58
CA LEU A 288 7.21 -8.40 -7.42
C LEU A 288 5.74 -8.51 -7.81
N ILE A 289 5.24 -7.62 -8.69
CA ILE A 289 3.87 -7.71 -9.21
C ILE A 289 3.63 -9.04 -9.93
N ARG A 290 4.56 -9.50 -10.78
CA ARG A 290 4.44 -10.81 -11.44
C ARG A 290 4.40 -11.96 -10.44
N VAL A 291 5.24 -11.91 -9.41
CA VAL A 291 5.27 -12.94 -8.34
C VAL A 291 3.89 -13.04 -7.68
N LEU A 292 3.24 -11.91 -7.38
CA LEU A 292 1.89 -11.89 -6.81
C LEU A 292 0.86 -12.48 -7.77
N GLN A 293 0.90 -12.09 -9.05
CA GLN A 293 -0.08 -12.53 -10.04
C GLN A 293 -0.06 -14.03 -10.30
N VAL A 294 1.12 -14.67 -10.20
CA VAL A 294 1.27 -16.12 -10.36
C VAL A 294 0.88 -16.88 -9.09
N SER A 295 0.94 -16.21 -7.93
CA SER A 295 0.70 -16.83 -6.63
C SER A 295 -0.71 -16.56 -6.07
N SER A 296 -1.54 -15.80 -6.78
CA SER A 296 -2.92 -15.40 -6.40
C SER A 296 -3.99 -16.04 -7.29
#